data_AF-A0A969FZY2-F1
#
_entry.id   AF-A0A969FZY2-F1
#
_cell.length_a   1.000
_cell.length_b   1.000
_cell.length_c   1.000
_cell.angle_alpha   90.00
_cell.angle_beta   90.00
_cell.angle_gamma   90.00
#
_symmetry.space_group_name_H-M   'P 1'
#
loop_
_entity.id
_entity.type
_entity.pdbx_description
1 polymer ?
#
loop_
_entity_poly.entity_id
_entity_poly.type
_entity_poly.pdbx_seq_one_letter_code
_entity_poly.pdbx_strand_id
1 'polypeptide(L)'
;MDSENQRIQVFYSHGDLLHQWGTLGNLPGQFYDPDGIAVDSENSVYVVDTSNHRVQKFTRQGTWLASLGSKGYGDGQFFYPVDIAIARGRGEGGKDALYVTDCDNHRVQVWSSDGTYERSWGSRGSGAGQFQGPAGIALDRSGYIYVADRHNHRVQKFDADGNFILAWGSKGGRGRSVSRAARCCY
;
A
#
# COMPACT_ATOMS: atom_id res chain seq x y z
N MET A 1 -2.93 -6.56 -11.40
CA MET A 1 -4.21 -6.32 -10.70
C MET A 1 -5.13 -5.62 -11.67
N ASP A 2 -6.33 -6.17 -11.81
CA ASP A 2 -7.35 -5.69 -12.75
C ASP A 2 -8.45 -5.06 -11.91
N SER A 3 -8.22 -3.80 -11.54
CA SER A 3 -9.07 -3.04 -10.61
C SER A 3 -10.45 -2.79 -11.20
N GLU A 4 -10.55 -2.64 -12.53
CA GLU A 4 -11.82 -2.47 -13.23
C GLU A 4 -12.70 -3.72 -13.16
N ASN A 5 -12.09 -4.91 -13.19
CA ASN A 5 -12.81 -6.19 -13.04
C ASN A 5 -12.75 -6.76 -11.62
N GLN A 6 -12.24 -5.99 -10.64
CA GLN A 6 -12.27 -6.35 -9.22
C GLN A 6 -11.61 -7.70 -8.92
N ARG A 7 -10.49 -7.98 -9.60
CA ARG A 7 -9.83 -9.30 -9.54
C ARG A 7 -8.30 -9.21 -9.60
N ILE A 8 -7.68 -10.29 -9.15
CA ILE A 8 -6.25 -10.55 -9.35
C ILE A 8 -6.09 -11.51 -10.52
N GLN A 9 -5.18 -11.16 -11.42
CA GLN A 9 -4.75 -12.01 -12.53
C GLN A 9 -3.29 -12.36 -12.33
N VAL A 10 -2.97 -13.64 -12.45
CA VAL A 10 -1.61 -14.17 -12.36
C VAL A 10 -1.22 -14.66 -13.74
N PHE A 11 -0.03 -14.26 -14.18
CA PHE A 11 0.49 -14.57 -15.51
C PHE A 11 1.78 -15.38 -15.39
N TYR A 12 2.08 -16.16 -16.42
CA TYR A 12 3.43 -16.64 -16.68
C TYR A 12 4.36 -15.47 -17.01
N SER A 13 5.67 -15.66 -16.86
CA SER A 13 6.68 -14.66 -17.23
C SER A 13 6.62 -14.25 -18.71
N HIS A 14 6.04 -15.09 -19.56
CA HIS A 14 5.87 -14.87 -21.00
C HIS A 14 4.56 -14.14 -21.35
N GLY A 15 3.72 -13.81 -20.35
CA GLY A 15 2.52 -12.98 -20.52
C GLY A 15 1.18 -13.73 -20.57
N ASP A 16 1.18 -15.06 -20.64
CA ASP A 16 -0.06 -15.85 -20.66
C ASP A 16 -0.73 -15.91 -19.27
N LEU A 17 -2.06 -15.85 -19.23
CA LEU A 17 -2.82 -15.97 -17.98
C LEU A 17 -2.69 -17.39 -17.41
N LEU A 18 -2.17 -17.49 -16.18
CA LEU A 18 -2.08 -18.74 -15.44
C LEU A 18 -3.39 -19.02 -14.68
N HIS A 19 -3.84 -18.07 -13.86
CA HIS A 19 -5.11 -18.15 -13.13
C HIS A 19 -5.54 -16.78 -12.60
N GLN A 20 -6.78 -16.67 -12.11
CA GLN A 20 -7.34 -15.45 -11.55
C GLN A 20 -8.27 -15.75 -10.36
N TRP A 21 -8.43 -14.80 -9.45
CA TRP A 21 -9.37 -14.88 -8.33
C TRP A 21 -9.88 -13.50 -7.92
N GLY A 22 -10.98 -13.50 -7.16
CA GLY A 22 -11.68 -12.30 -6.73
C GLY A 22 -12.96 -12.02 -7.51
N THR A 23 -13.90 -11.38 -6.85
CA THR A 23 -15.14 -10.84 -7.42
C THR A 23 -15.47 -9.50 -6.75
N LEU A 24 -16.34 -8.69 -7.35
CA LEU A 24 -16.86 -7.49 -6.70
C LEU A 24 -17.57 -7.85 -5.37
N GLY A 25 -17.31 -7.09 -4.32
CA GLY A 25 -18.03 -7.16 -3.05
C GLY A 25 -17.14 -6.84 -1.85
N ASN A 26 -17.64 -7.16 -0.65
CA ASN A 26 -16.99 -6.82 0.62
C ASN A 26 -16.74 -8.03 1.54
N LEU A 27 -17.11 -9.25 1.11
CA LEU A 27 -16.82 -10.48 1.85
C LEU A 27 -15.33 -10.87 1.70
N PRO A 28 -14.82 -11.79 2.55
CA PRO A 28 -13.51 -12.40 2.35
C PRO A 28 -13.28 -12.88 0.92
N GLY A 29 -12.20 -12.43 0.29
CA GLY A 29 -11.86 -12.76 -1.09
C GLY A 29 -12.63 -12.01 -2.17
N GLN A 30 -13.53 -11.11 -1.79
CA GLN A 30 -14.14 -10.13 -2.70
C GLN A 30 -13.43 -8.78 -2.58
N PHE A 31 -13.45 -7.99 -3.64
CA PHE A 31 -12.77 -6.70 -3.73
C PHE A 31 -13.71 -5.58 -4.15
N TYR A 32 -13.35 -4.35 -3.77
CA TYR A 32 -13.91 -3.13 -4.29
C TYR A 32 -12.80 -2.09 -4.48
N ASP A 33 -12.50 -1.82 -5.74
CA ASP A 33 -11.39 -1.02 -6.26
C ASP A 33 -10.04 -1.42 -5.66
N PRO A 34 -9.54 -2.66 -5.89
CA PRO A 34 -8.24 -3.03 -5.39
C PRO A 34 -7.14 -2.30 -6.20
N ASP A 35 -6.19 -1.64 -5.54
CA ASP A 35 -5.15 -0.82 -6.21
C ASP A 35 -3.71 -1.36 -6.00
N GLY A 36 -3.33 -1.63 -4.75
CA GLY A 36 -1.99 -2.06 -4.34
C GLY A 36 -1.85 -3.57 -4.18
N ILE A 37 -0.71 -4.14 -4.59
CA ILE A 37 -0.42 -5.57 -4.42
C ILE A 37 1.05 -5.81 -4.06
N ALA A 38 1.30 -6.70 -3.11
CA ALA A 38 2.65 -7.15 -2.77
C ALA A 38 2.67 -8.62 -2.38
N VAL A 39 3.88 -9.21 -2.34
CA VAL A 39 4.09 -10.61 -1.95
C VAL A 39 5.19 -10.69 -0.90
N ASP A 40 4.93 -11.39 0.21
CA ASP A 40 5.89 -11.58 1.31
C ASP A 40 6.88 -12.74 1.03
N SER A 41 7.76 -13.03 1.99
CA SER A 41 8.76 -14.11 1.93
C SER A 41 8.15 -15.50 2.07
N GLU A 42 6.95 -15.60 2.63
CA GLU A 42 6.19 -16.84 2.75
C GLU A 42 5.31 -17.08 1.50
N ASN A 43 5.43 -16.23 0.46
CA ASN A 43 4.63 -16.21 -0.77
C ASN A 43 3.13 -15.93 -0.56
N SER A 44 2.77 -15.27 0.54
CA SER A 44 1.44 -14.72 0.72
C SER A 44 1.26 -13.46 -0.14
N VAL A 45 0.11 -13.34 -0.77
CA VAL A 45 -0.26 -12.19 -1.60
C VAL A 45 -1.09 -11.23 -0.76
N TYR A 46 -0.68 -9.96 -0.72
CA TYR A 46 -1.40 -8.89 -0.06
C TYR A 46 -2.04 -7.98 -1.10
N VAL A 47 -3.32 -7.71 -0.96
CA VAL A 47 -4.09 -6.85 -1.87
C VAL A 47 -4.71 -5.73 -1.05
N VAL A 48 -4.38 -4.50 -1.40
CA VAL A 48 -5.04 -3.31 -0.86
C VAL A 48 -6.40 -3.18 -1.54
N ASP A 49 -7.46 -3.32 -0.74
CA ASP A 49 -8.86 -3.34 -1.15
C ASP A 49 -9.46 -1.97 -0.81
N THR A 50 -9.16 -0.99 -1.65
CA THR A 50 -9.19 0.45 -1.32
C THR A 50 -10.56 0.94 -0.90
N SER A 51 -11.61 0.66 -1.67
CA SER A 51 -12.98 1.11 -1.35
C SER A 51 -13.62 0.29 -0.23
N ASN A 52 -13.05 -0.87 0.13
CA ASN A 52 -13.43 -1.60 1.34
C ASN A 52 -12.58 -1.24 2.57
N HIS A 53 -11.62 -0.29 2.45
CA HIS A 53 -10.81 0.23 3.55
C HIS A 53 -10.04 -0.86 4.33
N ARG A 54 -9.44 -1.82 3.61
CA ARG A 54 -8.69 -2.93 4.22
C ARG A 54 -7.55 -3.40 3.31
N VAL A 55 -6.67 -4.22 3.86
CA VAL A 55 -5.74 -5.05 3.08
C VAL A 55 -6.11 -6.50 3.29
N GLN A 56 -6.19 -7.30 2.23
CA GLN A 56 -6.48 -8.73 2.32
C GLN A 56 -5.23 -9.56 2.02
N LYS A 57 -5.00 -10.58 2.84
CA LYS A 57 -3.90 -11.56 2.71
C LYS A 57 -4.45 -12.85 2.12
N PHE A 58 -3.72 -13.42 1.16
CA PHE A 58 -4.06 -14.64 0.44
C PHE A 58 -2.85 -15.58 0.36
N THR A 59 -3.11 -16.87 0.13
CA THR A 59 -2.09 -17.77 -0.39
C THR A 59 -1.71 -17.37 -1.83
N ARG A 60 -0.59 -17.91 -2.33
CA ARG A 60 -0.20 -17.75 -3.74
C ARG A 60 -1.26 -18.24 -4.73
N GLN A 61 -2.11 -19.18 -4.31
CA GLN A 61 -3.20 -19.75 -5.12
C GLN A 61 -4.52 -18.96 -5.02
N GLY A 62 -4.55 -17.86 -4.27
CA GLY A 62 -5.73 -17.01 -4.13
C GLY A 62 -6.71 -17.43 -3.05
N THR A 63 -6.35 -18.38 -2.17
CA THR A 63 -7.18 -18.70 -1.00
C THR A 63 -7.05 -17.57 0.02
N TRP A 64 -8.17 -17.00 0.45
CA TRP A 64 -8.19 -15.95 1.47
C TRP A 64 -7.67 -16.48 2.82
N LEU A 65 -6.83 -15.70 3.49
CA LEU A 65 -6.23 -16.04 4.78
C LEU A 65 -6.70 -15.10 5.89
N ALA A 66 -6.62 -13.78 5.65
CA ALA A 66 -6.92 -12.77 6.66
C ALA A 66 -7.20 -11.41 6.03
N SER A 67 -7.72 -10.49 6.84
CA SER A 67 -7.82 -9.07 6.53
C SER A 67 -7.08 -8.25 7.58
N LEU A 68 -6.39 -7.20 7.15
CA LEU A 68 -5.74 -6.21 7.98
C LEU A 68 -6.58 -4.94 8.01
N GLY A 69 -6.76 -4.45 9.22
CA GLY A 69 -7.50 -3.23 9.52
C GLY A 69 -9.00 -3.26 9.22
N SER A 70 -9.63 -2.12 9.49
CA SER A 70 -11.04 -1.86 9.24
C SER A 70 -11.22 -0.38 8.90
N LYS A 71 -12.39 0.02 8.40
CA LYS A 71 -12.67 1.43 8.10
C LYS A 71 -12.56 2.32 9.34
N GLY A 72 -11.74 3.37 9.28
CA GLY A 72 -11.65 4.37 10.34
C GLY A 72 -10.37 5.22 10.29
N TYR A 73 -10.18 6.01 11.34
CA TYR A 73 -9.11 7.01 11.44
C TYR A 73 -8.06 6.65 12.51
N GLY A 74 -8.37 5.68 13.39
CA GLY A 74 -7.49 5.26 14.47
C GLY A 74 -6.40 4.30 14.03
N ASP A 75 -5.43 4.03 14.90
CA ASP A 75 -4.37 3.07 14.65
C ASP A 75 -4.93 1.67 14.32
N GLY A 76 -4.35 1.05 13.31
CA GLY A 76 -4.87 -0.22 12.79
C GLY A 76 -6.14 -0.08 11.92
N GLN A 77 -6.71 1.10 11.75
CA GLN A 77 -7.84 1.36 10.85
C GLN A 77 -7.37 2.11 9.59
N PHE A 78 -8.00 1.84 8.45
CA PHE A 78 -7.70 2.50 7.19
C PHE A 78 -8.86 3.37 6.72
N PHE A 79 -8.52 4.42 5.95
CA PHE A 79 -9.47 5.22 5.20
C PHE A 79 -8.91 5.48 3.80
N TYR A 80 -9.37 4.65 2.85
CA TYR A 80 -8.90 4.60 1.45
C TYR A 80 -7.39 4.32 1.36
N PRO A 81 -6.94 3.14 1.85
CA PRO A 81 -5.57 2.72 1.64
C PRO A 81 -5.34 2.46 0.16
N VAL A 82 -4.15 2.75 -0.34
CA VAL A 82 -3.87 2.75 -1.79
C VAL A 82 -2.85 1.68 -2.17
N ASP A 83 -1.63 1.79 -1.65
CA ASP A 83 -0.50 0.99 -2.08
C ASP A 83 0.18 0.30 -0.88
N ILE A 84 0.96 -0.74 -1.19
CA ILE A 84 1.67 -1.54 -0.20
C ILE A 84 3.08 -1.89 -0.69
N ALA A 85 4.07 -1.72 0.19
CA ALA A 85 5.44 -2.20 -0.01
C ALA A 85 5.86 -3.12 1.15
N ILE A 86 6.75 -4.07 0.88
CA ILE A 86 7.19 -5.07 1.88
C ILE A 86 8.70 -5.02 2.07
N ALA A 87 9.15 -4.86 3.32
CA ALA A 87 10.55 -5.05 3.71
C ALA A 87 10.73 -6.41 4.40
N ARG A 88 11.61 -7.24 3.85
CA ARG A 88 11.81 -8.60 4.34
C ARG A 88 12.52 -8.63 5.69
N GLY A 89 12.00 -9.40 6.65
CA GLY A 89 12.61 -9.61 7.96
C GLY A 89 12.74 -8.36 8.85
N ARG A 90 11.97 -7.30 8.56
CA ARG A 90 12.01 -6.02 9.30
C ARG A 90 10.81 -5.76 10.21
N GLY A 91 9.80 -6.62 10.15
CA GLY A 91 8.65 -6.58 11.05
C GLY A 91 8.96 -7.27 12.37
N GLU A 92 7.99 -7.22 13.27
CA GLU A 92 8.07 -7.80 14.61
C GLU A 92 8.50 -9.28 14.55
N GLY A 93 9.41 -9.68 15.46
CA GLY A 93 9.91 -11.05 15.53
C GLY A 93 10.70 -11.51 14.30
N GLY A 94 11.20 -10.59 13.46
CA GLY A 94 11.91 -10.92 12.21
C GLY A 94 10.99 -11.34 11.07
N LYS A 95 9.69 -11.01 11.17
CA LYS A 95 8.71 -11.14 10.09
C LYS A 95 8.91 -10.06 9.04
N ASP A 96 8.13 -10.11 7.97
CA ASP A 96 8.18 -9.06 6.96
C ASP A 96 7.35 -7.85 7.42
N ALA A 97 7.88 -6.64 7.22
CA ALA A 97 7.15 -5.40 7.48
C ALA A 97 6.38 -4.97 6.23
N LEU A 98 5.10 -4.69 6.40
CA LEU A 98 4.15 -4.23 5.39
C LEU A 98 3.90 -2.73 5.58
N TYR A 99 4.27 -1.92 4.60
CA TYR A 99 4.08 -0.48 4.62
C TYR A 99 2.92 -0.10 3.72
N VAL A 100 1.84 0.42 4.29
CA VAL A 100 0.59 0.73 3.57
C VAL A 100 0.34 2.22 3.60
N THR A 101 0.15 2.84 2.43
CA THR A 101 -0.26 4.24 2.35
C THR A 101 -1.76 4.35 2.62
N ASP A 102 -2.11 5.10 3.65
CA ASP A 102 -3.48 5.30 4.12
C ASP A 102 -3.93 6.70 3.69
N CYS A 103 -4.51 6.78 2.48
CA CYS A 103 -4.48 8.02 1.72
C CYS A 103 -5.24 9.17 2.37
N ASP A 104 -6.48 8.91 2.80
CA ASP A 104 -7.34 9.96 3.35
C ASP A 104 -7.09 10.18 4.85
N ASN A 105 -6.34 9.27 5.49
CA ASN A 105 -5.75 9.51 6.81
C ASN A 105 -4.39 10.23 6.73
N HIS A 106 -3.89 10.52 5.53
CA HIS A 106 -2.65 11.27 5.31
C HIS A 106 -1.42 10.69 6.03
N ARG A 107 -1.32 9.36 6.07
CA ARG A 107 -0.26 8.65 6.80
C ARG A 107 0.19 7.39 6.08
N VAL A 108 1.29 6.83 6.56
CA VAL A 108 1.72 5.47 6.26
C VAL A 108 1.58 4.63 7.52
N GLN A 109 1.06 3.41 7.40
CA GLN A 109 1.00 2.44 8.49
C GLN A 109 1.93 1.26 8.22
N VAL A 110 2.53 0.73 9.29
CA VAL A 110 3.39 -0.44 9.27
C VAL A 110 2.73 -1.58 10.03
N TRP A 111 2.76 -2.75 9.42
CA TRP A 111 2.24 -3.98 9.99
C TRP A 111 3.26 -5.10 9.84
N SER A 112 3.32 -6.00 10.81
CA SER A 112 4.01 -7.28 10.65
C SER A 112 3.21 -8.20 9.72
N SER A 113 3.88 -9.11 9.03
CA SER A 113 3.24 -10.07 8.11
C SER A 113 2.33 -11.09 8.82
N ASP A 114 2.41 -11.20 10.15
CA ASP A 114 1.43 -11.93 10.98
C ASP A 114 0.13 -11.16 11.25
N GLY A 115 0.09 -9.88 10.88
CA GLY A 115 -1.06 -8.99 11.00
C GLY A 115 -1.07 -8.10 12.23
N THR A 116 0.03 -8.03 12.97
CA THR A 116 0.19 -7.09 14.08
C THR A 116 0.43 -5.67 13.56
N TYR A 117 -0.33 -4.69 14.05
CA TYR A 117 -0.05 -3.27 13.80
C TYR A 117 1.17 -2.85 14.62
N GLU A 118 2.15 -2.22 13.97
CA GLU A 118 3.39 -1.81 14.63
C GLU A 118 3.40 -0.31 14.92
N ARG A 119 3.14 0.52 13.91
CA ARG A 119 3.25 1.99 14.00
C ARG A 119 2.67 2.68 12.78
N SER A 120 2.56 4.00 12.86
CA SER A 120 2.27 4.86 11.73
C SER A 120 3.04 6.18 11.81
N TRP A 121 3.17 6.87 10.68
CA TRP A 121 3.71 8.23 10.64
C TRP A 121 3.06 9.06 9.55
N GLY A 122 3.15 10.37 9.74
CA GLY A 122 2.54 11.37 8.87
C GLY A 122 1.24 11.93 9.42
N SER A 123 0.87 13.09 8.90
CA SER A 123 -0.36 13.79 9.19
C SER A 123 -0.70 14.71 8.02
N ARG A 124 -1.94 15.22 7.97
CA ARG A 124 -2.35 16.12 6.90
C ARG A 124 -1.51 17.39 6.88
N GLY A 125 -0.93 17.72 5.74
CA GLY A 125 -0.21 18.98 5.53
C GLY A 125 0.83 18.92 4.43
N SER A 126 1.67 19.96 4.34
CA SER A 126 2.72 20.13 3.33
C SER A 126 4.13 20.24 3.93
N GLY A 127 4.26 20.22 5.26
CA GLY A 127 5.54 20.21 5.96
C GLY A 127 6.32 18.90 5.79
N ALA A 128 7.55 18.87 6.32
CA ALA A 128 8.38 17.66 6.32
C ALA A 128 7.67 16.51 7.05
N GLY A 129 7.54 15.37 6.37
CA GLY A 129 6.85 14.19 6.90
C GLY A 129 5.34 14.29 7.00
N GLN A 130 4.73 15.41 6.63
CA GLN A 130 3.28 15.53 6.43
C GLN A 130 2.91 15.10 5.02
N PHE A 131 1.68 14.64 4.81
CA PHE A 131 1.18 14.21 3.51
C PHE A 131 -0.14 14.89 3.14
N GLN A 132 -0.39 15.00 1.84
CA GLN A 132 -1.68 15.30 1.26
C GLN A 132 -1.98 14.26 0.19
N GLY A 133 -2.63 13.17 0.61
CA GLY A 133 -2.93 12.01 -0.22
C GLY A 133 -1.68 11.20 -0.59
N PRO A 134 -1.03 10.51 0.37
CA PRO A 134 0.04 9.58 0.05
C PRO A 134 -0.53 8.45 -0.84
N ALA A 135 0.10 8.24 -2.00
CA ALA A 135 -0.36 7.29 -3.00
C ALA A 135 0.62 6.12 -3.14
N GLY A 136 1.58 6.19 -4.07
CA GLY A 136 2.54 5.10 -4.25
C GLY A 136 3.58 5.04 -3.12
N ILE A 137 4.02 3.83 -2.77
CA ILE A 137 5.10 3.59 -1.81
C ILE A 137 6.12 2.58 -2.35
N ALA A 138 7.39 2.86 -2.15
CA ALA A 138 8.49 1.97 -2.54
C ALA A 138 9.61 1.97 -1.50
N LEU A 139 10.39 0.89 -1.51
CA LEU A 139 11.53 0.69 -0.62
C LEU A 139 12.79 0.45 -1.46
N ASP A 140 13.93 0.96 -1.01
CA ASP A 140 15.23 0.56 -1.56
C ASP A 140 15.89 -0.56 -0.73
N ARG A 141 17.03 -1.08 -1.23
CA ARG A 141 17.76 -2.17 -0.57
C ARG A 141 18.34 -1.80 0.79
N SER A 142 18.54 -0.52 1.05
CA SER A 142 19.01 -0.02 2.35
C SER A 142 17.87 0.11 3.35
N GLY A 143 16.62 0.02 2.89
CA GLY A 143 15.41 0.15 3.70
C GLY A 143 14.90 1.59 3.79
N TYR A 144 15.34 2.49 2.92
CA TYR A 144 14.71 3.80 2.82
C TYR A 144 13.36 3.69 2.14
N ILE A 145 12.43 4.53 2.57
CA ILE A 145 11.03 4.52 2.17
C ILE A 145 10.77 5.75 1.31
N TYR A 146 10.09 5.56 0.19
CA TYR A 146 9.77 6.60 -0.78
C TYR A 146 8.26 6.66 -0.94
N VAL A 147 7.65 7.79 -0.62
CA VAL A 147 6.20 7.98 -0.67
C VAL A 147 5.86 9.09 -1.64
N ALA A 148 5.02 8.79 -2.63
CA ALA A 148 4.46 9.77 -3.54
C ALA A 148 3.35 10.55 -2.82
N ASP A 149 3.59 11.83 -2.59
CA ASP A 149 2.68 12.74 -1.89
C ASP A 149 1.87 13.53 -2.92
N ARG A 150 0.78 12.91 -3.37
CA ARG A 150 0.11 13.21 -4.65
C ARG A 150 -0.30 14.67 -4.77
N HIS A 151 -0.93 15.23 -3.75
CA HIS A 151 -1.48 16.58 -3.81
C HIS A 151 -0.46 17.66 -3.41
N ASN A 152 0.65 17.27 -2.78
CA ASN A 152 1.80 18.16 -2.61
C ASN A 152 2.77 18.13 -3.81
N HIS A 153 2.51 17.28 -4.82
CA HIS A 153 3.30 17.16 -6.05
C HIS A 153 4.79 16.86 -5.79
N ARG A 154 5.06 16.02 -4.79
CA ARG A 154 6.42 15.67 -4.37
C ARG A 154 6.54 14.18 -4.07
N VAL A 155 7.77 13.71 -4.00
CA VAL A 155 8.14 12.45 -3.36
C VAL A 155 8.89 12.79 -2.08
N GLN A 156 8.58 12.09 -1.00
CA GLN A 156 9.31 12.18 0.26
C GLN A 156 10.08 10.90 0.51
N LYS A 157 11.32 11.03 0.98
CA LYS A 157 12.19 9.93 1.41
C LYS A 157 12.26 9.91 2.94
N PHE A 158 12.14 8.72 3.50
CA PHE A 158 12.22 8.45 4.93
C PHE A 158 13.23 7.33 5.22
N ASP A 159 13.73 7.28 6.45
CA ASP A 159 14.44 6.10 6.94
C ASP A 159 13.48 4.94 7.26
N ALA A 160 14.05 3.81 7.71
CA ALA A 160 13.29 2.61 8.02
C ALA A 160 12.30 2.79 9.19
N ASP A 161 12.52 3.81 10.02
CA ASP A 161 11.69 4.19 11.18
C ASP A 161 10.65 5.27 10.81
N GLY A 162 10.59 5.68 9.54
CA GLY A 162 9.62 6.67 9.07
C GLY A 162 10.02 8.12 9.40
N ASN A 163 11.26 8.38 9.79
CA ASN A 163 11.74 9.74 9.98
C ASN A 163 12.02 10.38 8.62
N PHE A 164 11.58 11.62 8.45
CA PHE A 164 11.79 12.37 7.21
C PHE A 164 13.28 12.63 6.97
N ILE A 165 13.73 12.38 5.74
CA ILE A 165 15.11 12.69 5.31
C ILE A 165 15.10 13.89 4.37
N LEU A 166 14.39 13.79 3.25
CA LEU A 166 14.33 14.83 2.24
C LEU A 166 13.11 14.65 1.32
N ALA A 167 12.79 15.69 0.55
CA ALA A 167 11.75 15.65 -0.47
C ALA A 167 12.22 16.29 -1.77
N TRP A 168 11.65 15.85 -2.89
CA TRP A 168 11.86 16.48 -4.20
C TRP A 168 10.60 16.45 -5.04
N GLY A 169 10.55 17.33 -6.03
CA GLY A 169 9.36 17.60 -6.82
C GLY A 169 8.62 18.83 -6.33
N SER A 170 7.91 19.45 -7.26
CA SER A 170 7.01 20.57 -7.03
C SER A 170 5.96 20.55 -8.14
N LYS A 171 4.90 21.34 -7.98
CA LYS A 171 3.91 21.53 -9.03
C LYS A 171 4.58 22.16 -10.26
N GLY A 172 4.91 21.33 -11.26
CA GLY A 172 5.33 21.76 -12.59
C GLY A 172 6.75 22.29 -12.71
N GLY A 173 7.72 21.39 -12.85
CA GLY A 173 8.93 21.57 -13.66
C GLY A 173 9.09 20.30 -14.52
N ARG A 174 9.05 20.45 -15.85
CA ARG A 174 8.94 19.36 -16.87
C ARG A 174 9.64 18.05 -16.48
N GLY A 175 8.88 17.09 -15.98
CA GLY A 175 9.28 15.71 -15.77
C GLY A 175 8.08 14.81 -16.05
N ARG A 176 8.26 13.74 -16.83
CA ARG A 176 7.18 12.82 -17.19
C ARG A 176 6.65 12.16 -15.91
N SER A 177 5.43 12.50 -15.52
CA SER A 177 4.72 11.83 -14.44
C SER A 177 4.35 10.42 -14.87
N VAL A 178 4.97 9.42 -14.25
CA VAL A 178 4.39 8.07 -14.14
C VAL A 178 3.67 8.01 -12.80
N SER A 179 2.43 8.47 -12.77
CA SER A 179 1.53 8.21 -11.65
C SER A 179 0.55 7.14 -12.08
N ARG A 180 0.63 5.95 -11.45
CA ARG A 180 -0.51 5.04 -11.42
C ARG A 180 -1.62 5.80 -10.67
N ALA A 181 -2.80 5.95 -11.29
CA ALA A 181 -3.89 6.74 -10.73
C ALA A 181 -4.50 5.98 -9.55
N ALA A 182 -4.03 6.28 -8.34
CA ALA A 182 -4.63 5.84 -7.08
C ALA A 182 -5.87 6.67 -6.74
N ARG A 183 -6.95 6.01 -6.31
CA ARG A 183 -8.19 6.69 -5.88
C ARG A 183 -8.10 7.04 -4.40
N CYS A 184 -7.84 8.32 -4.10
CA CYS A 184 -8.11 8.93 -2.81
C CYS A 184 -9.39 9.75 -2.93
N CYS A 185 -10.24 9.77 -1.91
CA CYS A 185 -11.43 10.61 -1.94
C CYS A 185 -11.03 12.07 -1.63
N TYR A 186 -11.68 13.00 -2.34
CA TYR A 186 -11.40 14.44 -2.26
C TYR A 186 -12.08 15.08 -1.04
#